data_AF-A0A8T3ADJ2-F1
#
_entry.id   AF-A0A8T3ADJ2-F1
#
_cell.length_a   1.000
_cell.length_b   1.000
_cell.length_c   1.000
_cell.angle_alpha   90.00
_cell.angle_beta   90.00
_cell.angle_gamma   90.00
#
_symmetry.space_group_name_H-M   'P 1'
#
loop_
_entity.id
_entity.type
_entity.pdbx_description
1 polymer ?
#
loop_
_entity_poly.entity_id
_entity_poly.type
_entity_poly.pdbx_seq_one_letter_code
_entity_poly.pdbx_strand_id
1 'polypeptide(L)'
;MVRFATDEDGYWHVKRFIESHNHELASPADRHLLRSCRNIIEEKASVLKSKTDAGIRTVDVYAYLAEEVGECENVGFSKRDAYNFIQKEKRARIEIGDTNFLIQLFKDRQVEDHMFAWDVQYDDEDRLLNFFWVDGRSRIDYECFGDVLIFDTSYRLNKYNFVCAPFVGVNNH
;
A
#
# COMPACT_ATOMS: atom_id res chain seq x y z
N MET A 1 -24.63 -19.43 2.75
CA MET A 1 -24.52 -18.09 3.39
C MET A 1 -24.85 -18.19 4.87
N VAL A 2 -23.99 -17.66 5.76
CA VAL A 2 -24.27 -17.57 7.21
C VAL A 2 -24.47 -16.10 7.57
N ARG A 3 -25.53 -15.75 8.31
CA ARG A 3 -25.74 -14.42 8.89
C ARG A 3 -25.64 -14.53 10.40
N PHE A 4 -24.75 -13.74 10.97
CA PHE A 4 -24.62 -13.59 12.41
C PHE A 4 -25.38 -12.34 12.89
N ALA A 5 -25.76 -12.32 14.16
CA ALA A 5 -26.26 -11.15 14.87
C ALA A 5 -25.74 -11.17 16.31
N THR A 6 -25.65 -9.99 16.92
CA THR A 6 -25.28 -9.81 18.33
C THR A 6 -26.54 -9.57 19.15
N ASP A 7 -26.61 -10.14 20.35
CA ASP A 7 -27.66 -9.81 21.32
C ASP A 7 -27.30 -8.55 22.14
N GLU A 8 -28.18 -8.20 23.09
CA GLU A 8 -28.00 -7.03 23.98
C GLU A 8 -26.80 -7.18 24.92
N ASP A 9 -26.38 -8.41 25.19
CA ASP A 9 -25.21 -8.75 26.02
C ASP A 9 -23.91 -8.83 25.20
N GLY A 10 -23.99 -8.64 23.87
CA GLY A 10 -22.84 -8.64 22.96
C GLY A 10 -22.39 -10.01 22.46
N TYR A 11 -23.15 -11.08 22.72
CA TYR A 11 -22.84 -12.42 22.22
C TYR A 11 -23.31 -12.62 20.78
N TRP A 12 -22.44 -13.24 19.98
CA TRP A 12 -22.72 -13.57 18.58
C TRP A 12 -23.54 -14.86 18.47
N HIS A 13 -24.66 -14.80 17.76
CA HIS A 13 -25.49 -15.94 17.41
C HIS A 13 -25.73 -16.05 15.90
N VAL A 14 -25.93 -17.27 15.42
CA VAL A 14 -26.27 -17.53 14.00
C VAL A 14 -27.76 -17.23 13.81
N LYS A 15 -28.06 -16.13 13.11
CA LYS A 15 -29.43 -15.70 12.79
C LYS A 15 -30.02 -16.43 11.58
N ARG A 16 -29.18 -16.79 10.61
CA ARG A 16 -29.62 -17.50 9.39
C ARG A 16 -28.49 -18.34 8.83
N PHE A 17 -28.81 -19.57 8.49
CA PHE A 17 -27.92 -20.45 7.73
C PHE A 17 -28.63 -20.91 6.45
N ILE A 18 -28.03 -20.62 5.30
CA ILE A 18 -28.46 -21.16 4.01
C ILE A 18 -27.39 -22.13 3.56
N GLU A 19 -27.74 -23.42 3.60
CA GLU A 19 -26.86 -24.54 3.24
C GLU A 19 -26.81 -24.78 1.72
N SER A 20 -27.91 -24.49 1.00
CA SER A 20 -27.96 -24.63 -0.45
C SER A 20 -27.01 -23.64 -1.14
N HIS A 21 -26.23 -24.15 -2.09
CA HIS A 21 -25.35 -23.39 -2.97
C HIS A 21 -25.90 -23.44 -4.41
N ASN A 22 -25.60 -22.41 -5.20
CA ASN A 22 -25.94 -22.36 -6.63
C ASN A 22 -24.81 -22.91 -7.53
N HIS A 23 -23.82 -23.56 -6.93
CA HIS A 23 -22.69 -24.20 -7.58
C HIS A 23 -22.20 -25.36 -6.71
N GLU A 24 -21.40 -26.25 -7.29
CA GLU A 24 -20.74 -27.33 -6.55
C GLU A 24 -19.67 -26.76 -5.60
N LEU A 25 -19.50 -27.41 -4.45
CA LEU A 25 -18.44 -27.03 -3.52
C LEU A 25 -17.07 -27.42 -4.08
N ALA A 26 -16.05 -26.64 -3.75
CA ALA A 26 -14.69 -26.94 -4.17
C ALA A 26 -14.25 -28.32 -3.67
N SER A 27 -13.60 -29.09 -4.55
CA SER A 27 -13.08 -30.39 -4.19
C SER A 27 -11.94 -30.26 -3.17
N PRO A 28 -11.63 -31.32 -2.39
CA PRO A 28 -10.47 -31.32 -1.52
C PRO A 28 -9.15 -31.04 -2.26
N ALA A 29 -9.02 -31.49 -3.52
CA ALA A 29 -7.85 -31.22 -4.37
C ALA A 29 -7.72 -29.72 -4.70
N ASP A 30 -8.84 -29.05 -4.97
CA ASP A 30 -8.84 -27.62 -5.31
C ASP A 30 -8.78 -26.69 -4.08
N ARG A 31 -8.68 -27.25 -2.86
CA ARG A 31 -8.67 -26.45 -1.63
C ARG A 31 -7.55 -25.41 -1.62
N HIS A 32 -6.39 -25.74 -2.16
CA HIS A 32 -5.23 -24.85 -2.27
C HIS A 32 -5.50 -23.64 -3.20
N LEU A 33 -6.54 -23.69 -4.03
CA LEU A 33 -6.98 -22.58 -4.89
C LEU A 33 -7.98 -21.65 -4.20
N LEU A 34 -8.56 -22.04 -3.07
CA LEU A 34 -9.48 -21.19 -2.30
C LEU A 34 -8.71 -20.04 -1.64
N ARG A 35 -9.18 -18.81 -1.84
CA ARG A 35 -8.56 -17.61 -1.24
C ARG A 35 -8.37 -17.73 0.28
N SER A 36 -9.33 -18.31 0.99
CA SER A 36 -9.27 -18.51 2.45
C SER A 36 -8.22 -19.52 2.89
N CYS A 37 -7.73 -20.35 1.98
CA CYS A 37 -6.70 -21.36 2.22
C CYS A 37 -5.34 -20.96 1.64
N ARG A 38 -5.23 -19.78 1.01
CA ARG A 38 -3.96 -19.24 0.50
C ARG A 38 -3.40 -18.22 1.46
N ASN A 39 -2.26 -18.54 2.07
CA ASN A 39 -1.52 -17.62 2.92
C ASN A 39 -0.02 -17.84 2.77
N ILE A 40 0.74 -16.76 2.62
CA ILE A 40 2.21 -16.82 2.61
C ILE A 40 2.66 -16.66 4.06
N ILE A 41 3.12 -17.77 4.65
CA ILE A 41 3.73 -17.77 5.98
C ILE A 41 5.11 -17.11 5.95
N GLU A 42 5.56 -16.62 7.09
CA GLU A 42 6.78 -15.81 7.22
C GLU A 42 8.03 -16.55 6.72
N GLU A 43 8.13 -17.85 6.97
CA GLU A 43 9.28 -18.65 6.52
C GLU A 43 9.40 -18.65 4.99
N LYS A 44 8.26 -18.86 4.30
CA LYS A 44 8.20 -18.87 2.83
C LYS A 44 8.33 -17.45 2.26
N ALA A 45 7.82 -16.44 2.96
CA ALA A 45 7.99 -15.03 2.61
C ALA A 45 9.47 -14.62 2.64
N SER A 46 10.20 -15.03 3.68
CA SER A 46 11.64 -14.77 3.82
C SER A 46 12.47 -15.43 2.71
N VAL A 47 12.15 -16.68 2.34
CA VAL A 47 12.79 -17.37 1.21
C VAL A 47 12.48 -16.67 -0.12
N LEU A 48 11.22 -16.29 -0.36
CA LEU A 48 10.82 -15.52 -1.54
C LEU A 48 11.61 -14.23 -1.66
N LYS A 49 11.71 -13.46 -0.56
CA LYS A 49 12.41 -12.18 -0.52
C LYS A 49 13.91 -12.35 -0.76
N SER A 50 14.58 -13.17 0.05
CA SER A 50 16.04 -13.35 -0.03
C SER A 50 16.52 -13.86 -1.39
N LYS A 51 15.85 -14.87 -1.96
CA LYS A 51 16.24 -15.43 -3.27
C LYS A 51 15.95 -14.47 -4.42
N THR A 52 14.84 -13.73 -4.36
CA THR A 52 14.54 -12.74 -5.41
C THR A 52 15.44 -11.52 -5.34
N ASP A 53 15.89 -11.13 -4.15
CA ASP A 53 16.91 -10.10 -3.94
C ASP A 53 18.28 -10.53 -4.49
N ALA A 54 18.59 -11.83 -4.42
CA ALA A 54 19.76 -12.42 -5.07
C ALA A 54 19.61 -12.56 -6.61
N GLY A 55 18.51 -12.07 -7.20
CA GLY A 55 18.30 -12.04 -8.66
C GLY A 55 17.62 -13.29 -9.24
N ILE A 56 17.20 -14.25 -8.41
CA ILE A 56 16.47 -15.43 -8.87
C ILE A 56 15.03 -15.02 -9.24
N ARG A 57 14.52 -15.52 -10.36
CA ARG A 57 13.16 -15.15 -10.80
C ARG A 57 12.14 -15.73 -9.83
N THR A 58 11.08 -14.98 -9.53
CA THR A 58 10.01 -15.41 -8.60
C THR A 58 9.39 -16.76 -8.99
N VAL A 59 9.31 -17.07 -10.29
CA VAL A 59 8.85 -18.39 -10.77
C VAL A 59 9.78 -19.53 -10.33
N ASP A 60 11.09 -19.33 -10.37
CA ASP A 60 12.07 -20.36 -10.02
C ASP A 60 12.08 -20.56 -8.49
N VAL A 61 11.91 -19.47 -7.72
CA VAL A 61 11.76 -19.57 -6.26
C VAL A 61 10.47 -20.29 -5.87
N TYR A 62 9.37 -20.03 -6.58
CA TYR A 62 8.12 -20.74 -6.37
C TYR A 62 8.26 -22.24 -6.70
N ALA A 63 8.93 -22.58 -7.81
CA ALA A 63 9.20 -23.97 -8.18
C ALA A 63 10.05 -24.68 -7.11
N TYR A 64 11.11 -24.02 -6.62
CA TYR A 64 11.91 -24.51 -5.50
C TYR A 64 11.06 -24.79 -4.25
N LEU A 65 10.19 -23.86 -3.85
CA LEU A 65 9.31 -24.04 -2.70
C LEU A 65 8.30 -25.18 -2.89
N ALA A 66 7.85 -25.41 -4.14
CA ALA A 66 6.98 -26.53 -4.49
C ALA A 66 7.71 -27.87 -4.41
N GLU A 67 8.95 -27.93 -4.88
CA GLU A 67 9.80 -29.12 -4.77
C GLU A 67 10.07 -29.49 -3.31
N GLU A 68 10.31 -28.51 -2.43
CA GLU A 68 10.55 -28.75 -1.00
C GLU A 68 9.35 -29.41 -0.28
N VAL A 69 8.13 -29.12 -0.72
CA VAL A 69 6.89 -29.67 -0.15
C VAL A 69 6.29 -30.78 -1.02
N GLY A 70 7.05 -31.27 -2.00
CA GLY A 70 6.69 -32.31 -2.95
C GLY A 70 5.77 -31.88 -4.08
N GLU A 71 4.80 -30.99 -3.82
CA GLU A 71 3.82 -30.55 -4.81
C GLU A 71 3.41 -29.09 -4.63
N CYS A 72 2.99 -28.45 -5.73
CA CYS A 72 2.57 -27.04 -5.70
C CYS A 72 1.33 -26.80 -4.83
N GLU A 73 0.47 -27.81 -4.66
CA GLU A 73 -0.74 -27.73 -3.82
C GLU A 73 -0.39 -27.60 -2.33
N ASN A 74 0.75 -28.15 -1.91
CA ASN A 74 1.24 -28.14 -0.54
C ASN A 74 2.01 -26.85 -0.19
N VAL A 75 2.24 -25.96 -1.17
CA VAL A 75 2.94 -24.69 -0.95
C VAL A 75 2.10 -23.75 -0.08
N GLY A 76 0.78 -23.86 -0.13
CA GLY A 76 -0.14 -23.03 0.66
C GLY A 76 -0.41 -21.64 0.08
N PHE A 77 0.11 -21.35 -1.12
CA PHE A 77 -0.24 -20.16 -1.91
C PHE A 77 0.05 -20.43 -3.39
N SER A 78 -0.56 -19.63 -4.27
CA SER A 78 -0.36 -19.80 -5.72
C SER A 78 0.87 -19.06 -6.21
N LYS A 79 1.37 -19.45 -7.39
CA LYS A 79 2.40 -18.69 -8.11
C LYS A 79 2.06 -17.20 -8.23
N ARG A 80 0.78 -16.87 -8.50
CA ARG A 80 0.32 -15.48 -8.60
C ARG A 80 0.46 -14.73 -7.27
N ASP A 81 0.18 -15.38 -6.15
CA ASP A 81 0.35 -14.79 -4.82
C ASP A 81 1.83 -14.46 -4.55
N ALA A 82 2.75 -15.34 -4.96
CA ALA A 82 4.19 -15.09 -4.88
C ALA A 82 4.61 -13.83 -5.68
N TYR A 83 4.12 -13.68 -6.91
CA TYR A 83 4.36 -12.48 -7.72
C TYR A 83 3.78 -11.22 -7.07
N ASN A 84 2.54 -11.29 -6.57
CA ASN A 84 1.89 -10.15 -5.92
C ASN A 84 2.67 -9.71 -4.67
N PHE A 85 3.13 -10.68 -3.87
CA PHE A 85 3.97 -10.43 -2.69
C PHE A 85 5.27 -9.70 -3.06
N ILE A 86 6.03 -10.24 -4.01
CA ILE A 86 7.29 -9.62 -4.45
C ILE A 86 7.07 -8.24 -5.07
N GLN A 87 6.00 -8.05 -5.84
CA GLN A 87 5.67 -6.73 -6.37
C GLN A 87 5.27 -5.73 -5.29
N LYS A 88 4.62 -6.17 -4.21
CA LYS A 88 4.33 -5.32 -3.04
C LYS A 88 5.64 -4.90 -2.36
N GLU A 89 6.52 -5.84 -2.07
CA GLU A 89 7.85 -5.55 -1.47
C GLU A 89 8.69 -4.59 -2.31
N LYS A 90 8.74 -4.81 -3.63
CA LYS A 90 9.49 -3.93 -4.55
C LYS A 90 8.92 -2.53 -4.59
N ARG A 91 7.59 -2.38 -4.61
CA ARG A 91 6.94 -1.05 -4.57
C ARG A 91 7.25 -0.32 -3.28
N ALA A 92 7.13 -0.99 -2.14
CA ALA A 92 7.48 -0.40 -0.84
C ALA A 92 8.93 0.12 -0.82
N ARG A 93 9.90 -0.63 -1.36
CA ARG A 93 11.30 -0.17 -1.46
C ARG A 93 11.49 1.03 -2.37
N ILE A 94 10.80 1.08 -3.51
CA ILE A 94 10.85 2.22 -4.43
C ILE A 94 10.25 3.46 -3.74
N GLU A 95 9.09 3.31 -3.09
CA GLU A 95 8.43 4.39 -2.34
C GLU A 95 9.35 4.95 -1.23
N ILE A 96 10.07 4.09 -0.50
CA ILE A 96 11.07 4.54 0.50
C ILE A 96 12.22 5.29 -0.16
N GLY A 97 12.73 4.81 -1.30
CA GLY A 97 13.80 5.48 -2.05
C GLY A 97 13.39 6.87 -2.56
N ASP A 98 12.21 6.96 -3.16
CA ASP A 98 11.64 8.22 -3.67
C ASP A 98 11.38 9.21 -2.54
N THR A 99 10.91 8.72 -1.39
CA THR A 99 10.70 9.50 -0.16
C THR A 99 12.01 10.12 0.35
N ASN A 100 13.08 9.32 0.44
CA ASN A 100 14.38 9.82 0.90
C ASN A 100 14.94 10.90 -0.04
N PHE A 101 14.76 10.72 -1.35
CA PHE A 101 15.15 11.73 -2.33
C PHE A 101 14.36 13.03 -2.15
N LEU A 102 13.03 12.95 -1.96
CA LEU A 102 12.18 14.11 -1.73
C LEU A 102 12.57 14.88 -0.45
N ILE A 103 12.86 14.16 0.64
CA ILE A 103 13.33 14.77 1.90
C ILE A 103 14.65 15.50 1.68
N GLN A 104 15.59 14.90 0.94
CA GLN A 104 16.86 15.55 0.64
C GLN A 104 16.64 16.81 -0.19
N LEU A 105 15.78 16.76 -1.21
CA LEU A 105 15.42 17.92 -2.02
C LEU A 105 14.86 19.07 -1.17
N PHE A 106 13.97 18.79 -0.21
CA PHE A 106 13.42 19.81 0.67
C PHE A 106 14.44 20.38 1.65
N LYS A 107 15.37 19.56 2.15
CA LYS A 107 16.51 20.06 2.95
C LYS A 107 17.38 21.01 2.14
N ASP A 108 17.71 20.64 0.91
CA ASP A 108 18.53 21.48 0.02
C ASP A 108 17.81 22.80 -0.30
N ARG A 109 16.50 22.75 -0.58
CA ARG A 109 15.66 23.94 -0.78
C ARG A 109 15.62 24.87 0.43
N GLN A 110 15.59 24.33 1.64
CA GLN A 110 15.57 25.13 2.86
C GLN A 110 16.91 25.84 3.13
N VAL A 111 18.01 25.31 2.58
CA VAL A 111 19.31 26.00 2.59
C VAL A 111 19.32 27.17 1.60
N GLU A 112 18.70 27.00 0.43
CA GLU A 112 18.59 28.05 -0.60
C GLU A 112 17.59 29.15 -0.25
N ASP A 113 16.46 28.79 0.34
CA ASP A 113 15.36 29.68 0.72
C ASP A 113 15.03 29.47 2.21
N HIS A 114 15.48 30.39 3.07
CA HIS A 114 15.23 30.31 4.52
C HIS A 114 13.76 30.48 4.91
N MET A 115 12.91 30.98 4.01
CA MET A 115 11.47 31.06 4.23
C MET A 115 10.74 29.81 3.75
N PHE A 116 11.39 28.94 2.97
CA PHE A 116 10.87 27.62 2.60
C PHE A 116 10.55 26.80 3.86
N ALA A 117 9.34 26.27 3.91
CA ALA A 117 8.89 25.41 5.00
C ALA A 117 8.26 24.16 4.43
N TRP A 118 8.47 23.03 5.10
CA TRP A 118 7.96 21.73 4.69
C TRP A 118 7.74 20.85 5.92
N ASP A 119 6.84 19.88 5.78
CA ASP A 119 6.55 18.88 6.81
C ASP A 119 6.14 17.55 6.16
N VAL A 120 6.32 16.46 6.90
CA VAL A 120 6.06 15.09 6.43
C VAL A 120 5.36 14.27 7.49
N GLN A 121 4.36 13.50 7.07
CA GLN A 121 3.63 12.56 7.92
C GLN A 121 3.97 11.13 7.53
N TYR A 122 4.25 10.29 8.52
CA TYR A 122 4.50 8.85 8.36
C TYR A 122 3.36 8.02 8.95
N ASP A 123 3.23 6.78 8.51
CA ASP A 123 2.37 5.77 9.16
C ASP A 123 3.13 4.97 10.23
N ASP A 124 2.42 4.02 10.87
CA ASP A 124 2.97 3.15 11.91
C ASP A 124 4.09 2.20 11.41
N GLU A 125 4.28 2.10 10.09
CA GLU A 125 5.34 1.31 9.44
C GLU A 125 6.46 2.21 8.87
N ASP A 126 6.57 3.46 9.34
CA ASP A 126 7.55 4.47 8.89
C ASP A 126 7.49 4.80 7.38
N ARG A 127 6.34 4.58 6.74
CA ARG A 127 6.12 4.94 5.32
C ARG A 127 5.55 6.35 5.23
N LEU A 128 6.05 7.14 4.29
CA LEU A 128 5.54 8.50 4.06
C LEU A 128 4.10 8.43 3.53
N LEU A 129 3.18 9.07 4.27
CA LEU A 129 1.77 9.20 3.93
C LEU A 129 1.49 10.49 3.18
N ASN A 130 1.90 11.61 3.77
CA ASN A 130 1.61 12.95 3.28
C ASN A 130 2.88 13.80 3.39
N PHE A 131 2.99 14.79 2.51
CA PHE A 131 4.01 15.81 2.58
C PHE A 131 3.38 17.17 2.25
N PHE A 132 3.84 18.18 2.95
CA PHE A 132 3.42 19.57 2.77
C PHE A 132 4.66 20.42 2.54
N TRP A 133 4.57 21.41 1.65
CA TRP A 133 5.63 22.38 1.44
C TRP A 133 5.05 23.73 1.02
N VAL A 134 5.77 24.79 1.32
CA VAL A 134 5.48 26.15 0.88
C VAL A 134 6.81 26.87 0.63
N ASP A 135 6.93 27.52 -0.53
CA ASP A 135 8.10 28.35 -0.82
C ASP A 135 8.02 29.72 -0.14
N GLY A 136 9.17 30.37 0.03
CA GLY A 136 9.26 31.64 0.74
C GLY A 136 8.43 32.74 0.09
N ARG A 137 8.36 32.74 -1.25
CA ARG A 137 7.55 33.69 -2.00
C ARG A 137 6.07 33.53 -1.69
N SER A 138 5.57 32.30 -1.69
CA SER A 138 4.17 31.99 -1.38
C SER A 138 3.80 32.40 0.04
N ARG A 139 4.74 32.34 0.99
CA ARG A 139 4.52 32.87 2.35
C ARG A 139 4.40 34.39 2.38
N ILE A 140 5.27 35.09 1.66
CA ILE A 140 5.21 36.56 1.54
C ILE A 140 3.91 36.97 0.85
N ASP A 141 3.57 36.29 -0.25
CA ASP A 141 2.34 36.56 -1.01
C ASP A 141 1.10 36.28 -0.14
N TYR A 142 1.13 35.24 0.72
CA TYR A 142 0.07 34.97 1.69
C TYR A 142 -0.03 36.06 2.78
N GLU A 143 1.08 36.63 3.26
CA GLU A 143 1.04 37.76 4.19
C GLU A 143 0.41 39.01 3.57
N CYS A 144 0.54 39.21 2.26
CA CYS A 144 -0.03 40.36 1.55
C CYS A 144 -1.48 40.13 1.05
N PHE A 145 -1.80 38.92 0.59
CA PHE A 145 -3.02 38.60 -0.18
C PHE A 145 -3.73 37.33 0.32
N GLY A 146 -3.47 36.90 1.55
CA GLY A 146 -4.03 35.69 2.14
C GLY A 146 -5.50 35.77 2.56
N ASP A 147 -6.23 36.82 2.15
CA ASP A 147 -7.65 37.00 2.44
C ASP A 147 -8.53 36.00 1.69
N VAL A 148 -8.07 35.52 0.51
CA VAL A 148 -8.75 34.48 -0.26
C VAL A 148 -7.75 33.41 -0.72
N LEU A 149 -7.96 32.18 -0.27
CA LEU A 149 -7.25 30.98 -0.74
C LEU A 149 -8.21 29.97 -1.36
N ILE A 150 -7.79 29.38 -2.47
CA ILE A 150 -8.47 28.25 -3.10
C ILE A 150 -7.70 26.98 -2.76
N PHE A 151 -8.42 25.98 -2.23
CA PHE A 151 -7.92 24.64 -2.01
C PHE A 151 -8.50 23.70 -3.06
N ASP A 152 -7.67 23.25 -4.00
CA ASP A 152 -8.12 22.42 -5.12
C ASP A 152 -7.68 20.96 -4.94
N THR A 153 -8.60 20.05 -4.63
CA THR A 153 -8.30 18.60 -4.51
C THR A 153 -8.55 17.82 -5.80
N SER A 154 -8.88 18.50 -6.90
CA SER A 154 -9.18 17.84 -8.18
C SER A 154 -7.92 17.38 -8.93
N TYR A 155 -6.76 17.92 -8.55
CA TYR A 155 -5.49 17.59 -9.19
C TYR A 155 -4.96 16.21 -8.75
N ARG A 156 -4.93 15.27 -9.69
CA ARG A 156 -4.39 13.92 -9.49
C ARG A 156 -3.11 13.75 -10.29
N LEU A 157 -2.06 13.21 -9.68
CA LEU A 157 -0.83 12.86 -10.39
C LEU A 157 -1.01 11.49 -11.05
N ASN A 158 -1.24 11.52 -12.37
CA ASN A 158 -1.73 10.43 -13.21
C ASN A 158 -0.97 9.09 -13.12
N LYS A 159 0.30 9.08 -12.70
CA LYS A 159 1.16 7.88 -12.73
C LYS A 159 1.16 7.08 -11.43
N TYR A 160 0.79 7.69 -10.30
CA TYR A 160 0.97 7.09 -8.97
C TYR A 160 -0.28 7.15 -8.09
N ASN A 161 -1.42 7.64 -8.62
CA ASN A 161 -2.64 7.89 -7.84
C ASN A 161 -2.43 8.80 -6.61
N PHE A 162 -1.34 9.57 -6.55
CA PHE A 162 -1.18 10.61 -5.55
C PHE A 162 -2.17 11.74 -5.82
N VAL A 163 -2.94 12.09 -4.80
CA VAL A 163 -3.74 13.31 -4.77
C VAL A 163 -2.81 14.44 -4.39
N CYS A 164 -2.80 15.50 -5.19
CA CYS A 164 -2.09 16.73 -4.86
C CYS A 164 -3.14 17.81 -4.69
N ALA A 165 -3.06 18.56 -3.60
CA ALA A 165 -4.04 19.57 -3.27
C ALA A 165 -3.36 20.94 -3.14
N PRO A 166 -3.15 21.68 -4.25
CA PRO A 166 -2.53 23.00 -4.19
C PRO A 166 -3.41 23.99 -3.43
N PHE A 167 -2.73 24.86 -2.68
CA PHE A 167 -3.29 26.10 -2.16
C PHE A 167 -2.91 27.22 -3.14
N VAL A 168 -3.91 27.91 -3.68
CA VAL A 168 -3.72 28.99 -4.66
C VAL A 168 -4.27 30.29 -4.09
N GLY A 169 -3.39 31.27 -3.91
CA GLY A 169 -3.78 32.64 -3.57
C GLY A 169 -4.36 33.37 -4.77
N VAL A 170 -5.37 34.20 -4.53
CA VAL A 170 -5.92 35.11 -5.53
C VAL A 170 -5.40 36.51 -5.21
N ASN A 171 -4.71 37.14 -6.14
CA ASN A 171 -4.29 38.53 -5.97
C ASN A 171 -5.37 39.48 -6.49
N ASN A 172 -5.24 40.76 -6.16
CA ASN A 172 -6.23 41.80 -6.49
C ASN A 172 -6.20 42.28 -7.95
N HIS A 173 -5.59 41.53 -8.88
CA HIS A 173 -5.35 41.99 -10.26
C HIS A 173 -6.21 41.33 -11.33
#